data_AF-A0A956CVB5-F1
#
_entry.id   AF-A0A956CVB5-F1
#
_cell.length_a   1.000
_cell.length_b   1.000
_cell.length_c   1.000
_cell.angle_alpha   90.00
_cell.angle_beta   90.00
_cell.angle_gamma   90.00
#
_symmetry.space_group_name_H-M   'P 1'
#
loop_
_entity.id
_entity.type
_entity.pdbx_description
1 polymer ?
#
loop_
_entity_poly.entity_id
_entity_poly.type
_entity_poly.pdbx_seq_one_letter_code
_entity_poly.pdbx_strand_id
1 'polypeptide(L)'
;MSQLRAAAMAATILLGGCTGPSLPDLPACPGPDCTCDNPDDCTCAAGTECALRCGDGCNFACREDATCASACGDDCNLACVEDTTCTFYAGANSNVSCTAAACTIEVGGGSNVTCRDRGTCDITCTGACNVSCLGATACTFRCGADGDPRDGSGTCG
;
A
#
# COMPACT_ATOMS: atom_id res chain seq x y z
N MET A 1 2.78 -58.49 21.04
CA MET A 1 1.54 -57.85 21.53
C MET A 1 1.96 -56.92 22.67
N SER A 2 2.48 -55.73 22.34
CA SER A 2 1.74 -54.46 22.24
C SER A 2 1.33 -53.93 23.62
N GLN A 3 2.06 -52.94 24.17
CA GLN A 3 1.66 -51.84 25.08
C GLN A 3 2.82 -50.83 25.14
N LEU A 4 2.68 -49.49 25.17
CA LEU A 4 1.57 -48.55 25.06
C LEU A 4 2.19 -47.23 24.55
N ARG A 5 1.56 -46.56 23.58
CA ARG A 5 1.96 -45.25 23.00
C ARG A 5 1.68 -44.13 24.02
N ALA A 6 2.64 -43.29 24.40
CA ALA A 6 3.18 -42.12 23.70
C ALA A 6 2.19 -40.95 23.51
N ALA A 7 2.50 -39.88 24.26
CA ALA A 7 2.31 -38.45 24.01
C ALA A 7 0.87 -37.88 23.90
N ALA A 8 0.51 -37.12 24.93
CA ALA A 8 -0.46 -36.04 24.85
C ALA A 8 0.02 -34.97 23.86
N MET A 9 -0.79 -34.66 22.85
CA MET A 9 -0.65 -33.45 22.04
C MET A 9 -1.86 -32.56 22.30
N ALA A 10 -1.60 -31.47 23.02
CA ALA A 10 -2.48 -30.33 23.12
C ALA A 10 -2.57 -29.66 21.74
N ALA A 11 -3.76 -29.64 21.15
CA ALA A 11 -4.02 -28.91 19.92
C ALA A 11 -4.25 -27.43 20.28
N THR A 12 -3.21 -26.64 20.09
CA THR A 12 -3.20 -25.19 20.30
C THR A 12 -4.10 -24.50 19.27
N ILE A 13 -4.98 -23.65 19.77
CA ILE A 13 -5.92 -22.79 19.05
C ILE A 13 -5.11 -21.82 18.15
N LEU A 14 -5.23 -21.96 16.83
CA LEU A 14 -4.81 -20.92 15.88
C LEU A 14 -6.02 -20.02 15.60
N LEU A 15 -6.03 -18.88 16.26
CA LEU A 15 -6.88 -17.74 15.93
C LEU A 15 -6.61 -17.34 14.47
N GLY A 16 -7.62 -17.48 13.63
CA GLY A 16 -7.65 -16.89 12.29
C GLY A 16 -7.71 -15.37 12.42
N GLY A 17 -6.55 -14.73 12.50
CA GLY A 17 -6.44 -13.31 12.17
C GLY A 17 -6.54 -13.18 10.66
N CYS A 18 -7.53 -12.42 10.17
CA CYS A 18 -7.55 -11.97 8.79
C CYS A 18 -6.19 -11.30 8.48
N THR A 19 -5.37 -11.94 7.66
CA THR A 19 -4.08 -11.45 7.20
C THR A 19 -4.31 -10.36 6.16
N GLY A 20 -4.76 -9.18 6.59
CA GLY A 20 -4.66 -7.97 5.77
C GLY A 20 -3.22 -7.42 5.84
N PRO A 21 -2.82 -6.54 4.91
CA PRO A 21 -1.53 -5.89 4.96
C PRO A 21 -1.36 -5.15 6.30
N SER A 22 -0.21 -5.39 6.94
CA SER A 22 0.18 -4.70 8.16
C SER A 22 0.66 -3.30 7.78
N LEU A 23 -0.23 -2.31 7.96
CA LEU A 23 0.19 -0.91 7.94
C LEU A 23 1.16 -0.64 9.09
N PRO A 24 2.08 0.32 8.94
CA PRO A 24 2.83 0.87 10.06
C PRO A 24 1.88 1.38 11.15
N ASP A 25 2.36 1.41 12.39
CA ASP A 25 1.60 1.87 13.57
C ASP A 25 1.47 3.40 13.54
N LEU A 26 0.58 3.89 12.67
CA LEU A 26 0.27 5.30 12.48
C LEU A 26 -1.16 5.61 12.97
N PRO A 27 -1.44 6.87 13.36
CA PRO A 27 -2.77 7.31 13.76
C PRO A 27 -3.83 7.00 12.69
N ALA A 28 -4.87 6.26 13.05
CA ALA A 28 -5.91 5.89 12.10
C ALA A 28 -6.80 7.08 11.72
N CYS A 29 -7.08 7.25 10.44
CA CYS A 29 -8.12 8.14 9.93
C CYS A 29 -9.49 7.41 9.93
N PRO A 30 -10.60 8.06 10.31
CA PRO A 30 -10.71 9.47 10.71
C PRO A 30 -10.13 9.75 12.11
N GLY A 31 -9.37 10.85 12.23
CA GLY A 31 -8.67 11.25 13.45
C GLY A 31 -8.33 12.74 13.44
N PRO A 32 -7.75 13.30 14.52
CA PRO A 32 -7.41 14.72 14.60
C PRO A 32 -6.40 15.16 13.53
N ASP A 33 -5.58 14.23 13.05
CA ASP A 33 -4.53 14.45 12.06
C ASP A 33 -4.99 14.19 10.61
N CYS A 34 -6.28 13.91 10.39
CA CYS A 34 -6.86 13.71 9.06
C CYS A 34 -8.16 14.49 8.90
N THR A 35 -8.31 15.19 7.78
CA THR A 35 -9.59 15.77 7.38
C THR A 35 -10.27 14.83 6.40
N CYS A 36 -11.42 14.28 6.78
CA CYS A 36 -12.19 13.38 5.94
C CYS A 36 -13.54 14.00 5.59
N ASP A 37 -13.83 14.12 4.30
CA ASP A 37 -15.16 14.52 3.83
C ASP A 37 -16.17 13.39 4.01
N ASN A 38 -15.70 12.15 3.89
CA ASN A 38 -16.43 10.91 4.16
C ASN A 38 -15.41 9.83 4.60
N PRO A 39 -15.82 8.67 5.15
CA PRO A 39 -14.87 7.67 5.67
C PRO A 39 -13.94 7.08 4.59
N ASP A 40 -14.27 7.25 3.32
CA ASP A 40 -13.51 6.75 2.18
C ASP A 40 -12.74 7.89 1.46
N ASP A 41 -12.91 9.15 1.84
CA ASP A 41 -12.23 10.32 1.26
C ASP A 41 -11.58 11.14 2.37
N CYS A 42 -10.29 10.88 2.58
CA CYS A 42 -9.49 11.46 3.64
C CYS A 42 -8.23 12.13 3.10
N THR A 43 -7.91 13.28 3.67
CA THR A 43 -6.65 13.99 3.45
C THR A 43 -5.88 14.04 4.77
N CYS A 44 -4.63 13.60 4.74
CA CYS A 44 -3.73 13.71 5.87
C CYS A 44 -3.31 15.17 6.09
N ALA A 45 -3.24 15.62 7.33
CA ALA A 45 -2.72 16.93 7.65
C ALA A 45 -1.21 17.02 7.36
N ALA A 46 -0.73 18.23 7.12
CA ALA A 46 0.67 18.51 6.83
C ALA A 46 1.59 18.16 8.01
N GLY A 47 2.72 17.52 7.72
CA GLY A 47 3.74 17.17 8.72
C GLY A 47 3.27 16.21 9.81
N THR A 48 2.12 15.53 9.63
CA THR A 48 1.62 14.53 10.57
C THR A 48 1.85 13.12 10.03
N GLU A 49 1.54 12.14 10.87
CA GLU A 49 1.53 10.74 10.48
C GLU A 49 0.10 10.22 10.51
N CYS A 50 -0.29 9.44 9.51
CA CYS A 50 -1.66 8.95 9.42
C CYS A 50 -1.77 7.63 8.66
N ALA A 51 -2.71 6.78 9.06
CA ALA A 51 -3.06 5.54 8.39
C ALA A 51 -4.54 5.55 8.01
N LEU A 52 -4.85 5.37 6.73
CA LEU A 52 -6.22 5.09 6.29
C LEU A 52 -6.39 3.58 6.08
N ARG A 53 -7.47 3.02 6.65
CA ARG A 53 -7.98 1.70 6.25
C ARG A 53 -9.39 1.89 5.76
N CYS A 54 -9.64 1.51 4.53
CA CYS A 54 -10.95 1.65 3.93
C CYS A 54 -11.23 0.48 2.97
N GLY A 55 -12.47 0.37 2.51
CA GLY A 55 -12.91 -0.70 1.61
C GLY A 55 -12.51 -0.41 0.16
N ASP A 56 -13.44 -0.64 -0.76
CA ASP A 56 -13.26 -0.36 -2.18
C ASP A 56 -13.61 1.10 -2.49
N GLY A 57 -12.99 1.67 -3.53
CA GLY A 57 -13.37 2.97 -4.08
C GLY A 57 -12.89 4.19 -3.30
N CYS A 58 -11.93 4.03 -2.39
CA CYS A 58 -11.49 5.15 -1.56
C CYS A 58 -10.61 6.14 -2.29
N ASN A 59 -10.58 7.36 -1.78
CA ASN A 59 -9.70 8.43 -2.17
C ASN A 59 -8.84 8.85 -0.97
N PHE A 60 -7.53 8.87 -1.15
CA PHE A 60 -6.62 9.27 -0.08
C PHE A 60 -5.50 10.15 -0.59
N ALA A 61 -5.33 11.30 0.03
CA ALA A 61 -4.30 12.27 -0.30
C ALA A 61 -3.35 12.50 0.87
N CYS A 62 -2.06 12.26 0.63
CA CYS A 62 -0.95 12.57 1.51
C CYS A 62 -0.13 13.73 0.93
N ARG A 63 0.11 14.78 1.71
CA ARG A 63 0.79 16.02 1.26
C ARG A 63 1.67 16.62 2.34
N GLU A 64 2.51 17.58 1.95
CA GLU A 64 3.22 18.52 2.83
C GLU A 64 4.05 17.82 3.93
N ASP A 65 5.09 17.07 3.54
CA ASP A 65 6.04 16.41 4.48
C ASP A 65 5.42 15.39 5.46
N ALA A 66 4.18 14.95 5.21
CA ALA A 66 3.51 13.91 6.01
C ALA A 66 4.06 12.49 5.76
N THR A 67 3.90 11.63 6.76
CA THR A 67 4.14 10.19 6.63
C THR A 67 2.82 9.45 6.63
N CYS A 68 2.42 8.90 5.49
CA CYS A 68 1.11 8.30 5.34
C CYS A 68 1.17 6.82 5.03
N ALA A 69 0.20 6.08 5.54
CA ALA A 69 -0.05 4.72 5.14
C ALA A 69 -1.51 4.53 4.73
N SER A 70 -1.76 3.70 3.74
CA SER A 70 -3.14 3.37 3.34
C SER A 70 -3.26 1.91 2.99
N ALA A 71 -4.30 1.25 3.49
CA ALA A 71 -4.76 -0.05 3.01
C ALA A 71 -6.18 0.11 2.46
N CYS A 72 -6.29 -0.06 1.15
CA CYS A 72 -7.50 0.09 0.38
C CYS A 72 -7.82 -1.22 -0.35
N GLY A 73 -9.10 -1.48 -0.57
CA GLY A 73 -9.60 -2.57 -1.40
C GLY A 73 -9.42 -2.27 -2.89
N ASP A 74 -10.41 -2.64 -3.70
CA ASP A 74 -10.37 -2.43 -5.15
C ASP A 74 -10.79 -0.99 -5.54
N ASP A 75 -10.46 -0.57 -6.76
CA ASP A 75 -10.92 0.70 -7.37
C ASP A 75 -10.51 1.98 -6.61
N CYS A 76 -9.38 1.94 -5.91
CA CYS A 76 -8.92 3.03 -5.06
C CYS A 76 -8.10 4.09 -5.81
N ASN A 77 -8.12 5.33 -5.32
CA ASN A 77 -7.31 6.43 -5.82
C ASN A 77 -6.42 6.96 -4.68
N LEU A 78 -5.11 6.72 -4.78
CA LEU A 78 -4.15 7.09 -3.74
C LEU A 78 -3.13 8.08 -4.30
N ALA A 79 -2.97 9.22 -3.64
CA ALA A 79 -2.06 10.29 -4.04
C ALA A 79 -1.06 10.62 -2.93
N CYS A 80 0.21 10.65 -3.30
CA CYS A 80 1.33 11.04 -2.44
C CYS A 80 2.14 12.14 -3.13
N VAL A 81 2.24 13.31 -2.50
CA VAL A 81 2.89 14.50 -3.10
C VAL A 81 3.77 15.24 -2.09
N GLU A 82 4.74 16.02 -2.59
CA GLU A 82 5.46 17.06 -1.84
C GLU A 82 6.28 16.53 -0.65
N ASP A 83 7.39 15.85 -0.98
CA ASP A 83 8.42 15.37 -0.03
C ASP A 83 7.88 14.44 1.09
N THR A 84 6.70 13.85 0.84
CA THR A 84 6.04 12.89 1.73
C THR A 84 6.64 11.49 1.65
N THR A 85 6.40 10.70 2.70
CA THR A 85 6.71 9.27 2.71
C THR A 85 5.41 8.47 2.77
N CYS A 86 5.13 7.66 1.74
CA CYS A 86 3.88 6.91 1.64
C CYS A 86 4.08 5.41 1.55
N THR A 87 3.29 4.67 2.33
CA THR A 87 3.16 3.20 2.22
C THR A 87 1.74 2.85 1.83
N PHE A 88 1.52 2.45 0.57
CA PHE A 88 0.20 2.20 0.04
C PHE A 88 0.01 0.73 -0.35
N TYR A 89 -1.10 0.16 0.12
CA TYR A 89 -1.62 -1.13 -0.29
C TYR A 89 -2.98 -0.90 -0.92
N ALA A 90 -3.14 -1.29 -2.17
CA ALA A 90 -4.42 -1.24 -2.86
C ALA A 90 -4.72 -2.56 -3.57
N GLY A 91 -5.98 -2.89 -3.68
CA GLY A 91 -6.50 -4.01 -4.43
C GLY A 91 -6.41 -3.79 -5.95
N ALA A 92 -7.28 -4.47 -6.68
CA ALA A 92 -7.36 -4.41 -8.12
C ALA A 92 -7.84 -3.04 -8.62
N ASN A 93 -7.57 -2.76 -9.90
CA ASN A 93 -8.06 -1.59 -10.65
C ASN A 93 -7.80 -0.22 -9.97
N SER A 94 -6.77 -0.15 -9.13
CA SER A 94 -6.47 1.04 -8.34
C SER A 94 -5.52 1.97 -9.09
N ASN A 95 -5.61 3.27 -8.82
CA ASN A 95 -4.73 4.31 -9.35
C ASN A 95 -3.89 4.89 -8.23
N VAL A 96 -2.57 4.77 -8.36
CA VAL A 96 -1.62 5.30 -7.37
C VAL A 96 -0.71 6.33 -8.04
N SER A 97 -0.68 7.54 -7.50
CA SER A 97 0.16 8.63 -8.00
C SER A 97 1.15 9.07 -6.93
N CYS A 98 2.44 8.94 -7.24
CA CYS A 98 3.56 9.40 -6.42
C CYS A 98 4.29 10.53 -7.14
N THR A 99 4.32 11.73 -6.57
CA THR A 99 4.89 12.94 -7.19
C THR A 99 5.83 13.63 -6.22
N ALA A 100 7.12 13.71 -6.53
CA ALA A 100 8.12 14.31 -5.63
C ALA A 100 8.07 13.73 -4.20
N ALA A 101 7.85 12.43 -4.07
CA ALA A 101 7.66 11.75 -2.78
C ALA A 101 8.39 10.38 -2.75
N ALA A 102 8.57 9.82 -1.55
CA ALA A 102 9.09 8.48 -1.35
C ALA A 102 7.93 7.50 -1.14
N CYS A 103 7.69 6.60 -2.09
CA CYS A 103 6.54 5.72 -2.10
C CYS A 103 6.95 4.24 -2.11
N THR A 104 6.38 3.48 -1.16
CA THR A 104 6.33 2.01 -1.19
C THR A 104 4.89 1.61 -1.53
N ILE A 105 4.70 0.93 -2.66
CA ILE A 105 3.38 0.72 -3.26
C ILE A 105 3.19 -0.77 -3.53
N GLU A 106 2.12 -1.36 -3.03
CA GLU A 106 1.65 -2.70 -3.41
C GLU A 106 0.25 -2.59 -4.03
N VAL A 107 0.07 -3.12 -5.24
CA VAL A 107 -1.20 -3.03 -5.98
C VAL A 107 -1.65 -4.36 -6.55
N GLY A 108 -2.96 -4.58 -6.57
CA GLY A 108 -3.62 -5.69 -7.25
C GLY A 108 -3.65 -5.57 -8.77
N GLY A 109 -4.25 -6.57 -9.42
CA GLY A 109 -4.38 -6.65 -10.89
C GLY A 109 -5.21 -5.50 -11.50
N GLY A 110 -4.86 -5.06 -12.72
CA GLY A 110 -5.52 -3.96 -13.42
C GLY A 110 -5.11 -2.55 -12.97
N SER A 111 -4.20 -2.43 -12.00
CA SER A 111 -3.85 -1.14 -11.39
C SER A 111 -2.87 -0.32 -12.22
N ASN A 112 -2.92 1.01 -12.05
CA ASN A 112 -2.02 1.97 -12.68
C ASN A 112 -1.22 2.72 -11.61
N VAL A 113 0.10 2.69 -11.72
CA VAL A 113 1.03 3.38 -10.83
C VAL A 113 1.82 4.41 -11.62
N THR A 114 1.74 5.67 -11.20
CA THR A 114 2.50 6.77 -11.80
C THR A 114 3.48 7.34 -10.79
N CYS A 115 4.77 7.32 -11.12
CA CYS A 115 5.84 7.91 -10.34
C CYS A 115 6.48 9.06 -11.12
N ARG A 116 6.56 10.26 -10.54
CA ARG A 116 7.08 11.43 -11.27
C ARG A 116 7.73 12.49 -10.39
N ASP A 117 8.32 13.48 -11.05
CA ASP A 117 8.83 14.72 -10.45
C ASP A 117 9.82 14.48 -9.30
N ARG A 118 10.86 13.68 -9.56
CA ARG A 118 11.93 13.30 -8.60
C ARG A 118 11.50 12.38 -7.46
N GLY A 119 10.32 11.74 -7.56
CA GLY A 119 9.91 10.70 -6.62
C GLY A 119 10.84 9.48 -6.59
N THR A 120 10.82 8.76 -5.47
CA THR A 120 11.46 7.44 -5.27
C THR A 120 10.37 6.42 -5.08
N CYS A 121 10.23 5.46 -6.00
CA CYS A 121 9.15 4.48 -5.97
C CYS A 121 9.68 3.04 -5.92
N ASP A 122 9.27 2.29 -4.90
CA ASP A 122 9.35 0.82 -4.83
C ASP A 122 7.93 0.27 -5.00
N ILE A 123 7.70 -0.44 -6.11
CA ILE A 123 6.36 -0.86 -6.55
C ILE A 123 6.31 -2.39 -6.64
N THR A 124 5.33 -3.00 -5.99
CA THR A 124 5.04 -4.43 -6.11
C THR A 124 3.66 -4.62 -6.72
N CYS A 125 3.62 -5.15 -7.93
CA CYS A 125 2.36 -5.52 -8.56
C CYS A 125 2.07 -6.99 -8.30
N THR A 126 1.02 -7.30 -7.54
CA THR A 126 0.64 -8.70 -7.25
C THR A 126 -0.13 -9.36 -8.40
N GLY A 127 -0.58 -8.57 -9.38
CA GLY A 127 -1.18 -9.01 -10.63
C GLY A 127 -0.76 -8.15 -11.82
N ALA A 128 -1.56 -8.15 -12.89
CA ALA A 128 -1.32 -7.29 -14.04
C ALA A 128 -1.33 -5.81 -13.62
N CYS A 129 -0.38 -5.00 -14.05
CA CYS A 129 -0.36 -3.58 -13.68
C CYS A 129 0.41 -2.76 -14.73
N ASN A 130 0.19 -1.45 -14.71
CA ASN A 130 0.96 -0.50 -15.50
C ASN A 130 1.76 0.43 -14.58
N VAL A 131 3.08 0.50 -14.79
CA VAL A 131 4.00 1.38 -14.08
C VAL A 131 4.55 2.41 -15.06
N SER A 132 4.27 3.69 -14.78
CA SER A 132 4.75 4.83 -15.55
C SER A 132 5.66 5.71 -14.70
N CYS A 133 6.93 5.78 -15.07
CA CYS A 133 7.95 6.56 -14.38
C CYS A 133 8.44 7.71 -15.26
N LEU A 134 8.07 8.93 -14.89
CA LEU A 134 8.30 10.16 -15.66
C LEU A 134 9.09 11.17 -14.81
N GLY A 135 10.40 11.22 -15.01
CA GLY A 135 11.27 12.14 -14.25
C GLY A 135 11.42 11.78 -12.77
N ALA A 136 11.12 10.53 -12.39
CA ALA A 136 11.41 9.98 -11.06
C ALA A 136 12.93 9.88 -10.84
N THR A 137 13.37 10.02 -9.58
CA THR A 137 14.78 9.86 -9.19
C THR A 137 15.16 8.39 -9.18
N ALA A 138 14.28 7.55 -8.63
CA ALA A 138 14.41 6.11 -8.64
C ALA A 138 13.01 5.50 -8.81
N CYS A 139 12.91 4.49 -9.65
CA CYS A 139 11.67 3.78 -9.90
C CYS A 139 12.01 2.33 -10.15
N THR A 140 11.67 1.50 -9.17
CA THR A 140 11.89 0.06 -9.21
C THR A 140 10.56 -0.62 -8.98
N PHE A 141 10.20 -1.57 -9.85
CA PHE A 141 8.96 -2.33 -9.77
C PHE A 141 9.21 -3.83 -9.86
N ARG A 142 8.33 -4.62 -9.25
CA ARG A 142 8.31 -6.10 -9.27
C ARG A 142 6.96 -6.59 -9.77
N CYS A 143 7.00 -7.68 -10.55
CA CYS A 143 5.80 -8.40 -10.99
C CYS A 143 5.68 -9.69 -10.17
N GLY A 144 4.69 -9.75 -9.28
CA GLY A 144 4.56 -10.75 -8.23
C GLY A 144 5.37 -10.40 -6.98
N ALA A 145 4.99 -10.98 -5.83
CA ALA A 145 5.67 -10.76 -4.56
C ALA A 145 7.14 -11.22 -4.58
N ASP A 146 7.43 -12.29 -5.33
CA ASP A 146 8.77 -12.86 -5.50
C ASP A 146 9.44 -12.45 -6.82
N GLY A 147 8.89 -11.44 -7.51
CA GLY A 147 9.42 -10.99 -8.79
C GLY A 147 10.77 -10.29 -8.66
N ASP A 148 11.66 -10.49 -9.64
CA ASP A 148 12.91 -9.75 -9.71
C ASP A 148 12.64 -8.23 -9.88
N PRO A 149 13.39 -7.36 -9.18
CA PRO A 149 13.31 -5.91 -9.36
C PRO A 149 13.63 -5.49 -10.80
N ARG A 150 12.83 -4.58 -11.34
CA ARG A 150 13.01 -3.96 -12.66
C ARG A 150 13.00 -2.45 -12.51
N ASP A 151 13.86 -1.77 -13.25
CA ASP A 151 13.94 -0.31 -13.19
C ASP A 151 13.19 0.37 -14.34
N GLY A 152 12.58 1.52 -14.05
CA GLY A 152 11.88 2.37 -15.01
C GLY A 152 10.40 2.01 -15.22
N SER A 153 9.86 2.38 -16.37
CA SER A 153 8.45 2.12 -16.73
C SER A 153 8.27 0.73 -17.32
N GLY A 154 7.11 0.12 -17.11
CA GLY A 154 6.78 -1.18 -17.69
C GLY A 154 5.39 -1.67 -17.30
N THR A 155 5.06 -2.87 -17.77
CA THR A 155 3.81 -3.54 -17.42
C THR A 155 4.09 -4.93 -16.85
N CYS A 156 3.26 -5.33 -15.90
CA CYS A 156 3.15 -6.72 -15.45
C CYS A 156 1.91 -7.33 -16.12
N GLY A 157 1.99 -8.59 -16.55
CA GLY A 157 0.93 -9.29 -17.29
C GLY A 157 0.92 -10.78 -17.02
#